data_AF-A0AA39Q256-F1
#
_entry.id   AF-A0AA39Q256-F1
#
_cell.length_a   1.000
_cell.length_b   1.000
_cell.length_c   1.000
_cell.angle_alpha   90.00
_cell.angle_beta   90.00
_cell.angle_gamma   90.00
#
_symmetry.space_group_name_H-M   'P 1'
#
loop_
_entity.id
_entity.type
_entity.pdbx_description
1 polymer ?
#
loop_
_entity_poly.entity_id
_entity_poly.type
_entity_poly.pdbx_seq_one_letter_code
_entity_poly.pdbx_strand_id
1 'polypeptide(L)'
;MNSYHFTLYTSADGYIESNISSFLSSALIRNTVAHPNFRPANTMLLPLYDLYTPPEHPYIRASSAYSAVVQLYARSGQLDCAYTRFLRFGDMSPRCLAGCDDLETMHHIFVLCPSFDHLRNDAANTVHMETSKMLHNADVPLSICIPWLHLVRKIFMDREHWPRHISQYYLGILPPLPPALTTKASPFQSKRLQTRLLHSWHSTAIRLAGRIWGNYQKSARMTRRGGLASKSQRPSIKPIAVPSFLADIIPQL
;
A
#
# COMPACT_ATOMS: atom_id res chain seq x y z
N MET A 1 -38.18 7.08 -44.33
CA MET A 1 -36.93 7.68 -43.83
C MET A 1 -35.92 6.56 -43.67
N ASN A 2 -34.89 6.51 -44.52
CA ASN A 2 -33.87 5.46 -44.44
C ASN A 2 -32.91 5.81 -43.29
N SER A 3 -32.94 5.01 -42.22
CA SER A 3 -31.95 5.08 -41.15
C SER A 3 -30.64 4.51 -41.68
N TYR A 4 -29.65 5.36 -41.91
CA TYR A 4 -28.30 4.93 -42.21
C TYR A 4 -27.65 4.39 -40.93
N HIS A 5 -27.35 3.08 -40.92
CA HIS A 5 -26.53 2.47 -39.87
C HIS A 5 -25.06 2.73 -40.16
N PHE A 6 -24.48 3.68 -39.45
CA PHE A 6 -23.04 3.92 -39.47
C PHE A 6 -22.36 3.03 -38.43
N THR A 7 -21.35 2.28 -38.87
CA THR A 7 -20.51 1.44 -38.00
C THR A 7 -19.14 2.08 -37.88
N LEU A 8 -18.61 2.16 -36.66
CA LEU A 8 -17.30 2.74 -36.41
C LEU A 8 -16.20 1.86 -37.02
N TYR A 9 -15.16 2.48 -37.55
CA TYR A 9 -14.01 1.80 -38.15
C TYR A 9 -12.71 2.37 -37.56
N THR A 10 -11.76 1.50 -37.24
CA THR A 10 -10.37 1.89 -36.95
C THR A 10 -9.42 1.15 -37.89
N SER A 11 -8.29 1.78 -38.23
CA SER A 11 -7.25 1.14 -39.05
C SER A 11 -6.58 -0.05 -38.37
N ALA A 12 -6.67 -0.14 -37.04
CA ALA A 12 -6.06 -1.22 -36.24
C ALA A 12 -7.00 -2.41 -36.00
N ASP A 13 -8.31 -2.18 -35.79
CA ASP A 13 -9.28 -3.22 -35.42
C ASP A 13 -10.35 -3.46 -36.50
N GLY A 14 -10.39 -2.66 -37.58
CA GLY A 14 -11.37 -2.77 -38.64
C GLY A 14 -12.74 -2.21 -38.26
N TYR A 15 -13.82 -2.77 -38.81
CA TYR A 15 -15.20 -2.40 -38.45
C TYR A 15 -15.55 -2.92 -37.06
N ILE A 16 -16.04 -2.03 -36.20
CA ILE A 16 -16.37 -2.33 -34.81
C ILE A 16 -17.81 -2.80 -34.75
N GLU A 17 -17.98 -4.11 -34.75
CA GLU A 17 -19.30 -4.76 -34.66
C GLU A 17 -19.76 -4.99 -33.20
N SER A 18 -18.89 -4.68 -32.23
CA SER A 18 -19.18 -4.80 -30.80
C SER A 18 -19.82 -3.53 -30.23
N ASN A 19 -20.40 -3.63 -29.01
CA ASN A 19 -20.98 -2.47 -28.33
C ASN A 19 -19.92 -1.35 -28.19
N ILE A 20 -20.22 -0.19 -28.77
CA ILE A 20 -19.33 0.99 -28.83
C ILE A 20 -18.79 1.36 -27.44
N SER A 21 -19.61 1.30 -26.39
CA SER A 21 -19.20 1.62 -25.02
C SER A 21 -18.15 0.62 -24.48
N SER A 22 -18.31 -0.67 -24.79
CA SER A 22 -17.36 -1.71 -24.41
C SER A 22 -16.06 -1.60 -25.21
N PHE A 23 -16.17 -1.30 -26.51
CA PHE A 23 -15.01 -1.07 -27.37
C PHE A 23 -14.19 0.13 -26.90
N LEU A 24 -14.84 1.28 -26.65
CA LEU A 24 -14.18 2.48 -26.16
C LEU A 24 -13.51 2.25 -24.81
N SER A 25 -14.20 1.58 -23.88
CA SER A 25 -13.62 1.22 -22.58
C SER A 25 -12.35 0.39 -22.75
N SER A 26 -12.39 -0.63 -23.63
CA SER A 26 -11.25 -1.51 -23.89
C SER A 26 -10.10 -0.80 -24.62
N ALA A 27 -10.40 0.09 -25.56
CA ALA A 27 -9.42 0.89 -26.27
C ALA A 27 -8.72 1.89 -25.35
N LEU A 28 -9.47 2.56 -24.47
CA LEU A 28 -8.92 3.48 -23.47
C LEU A 28 -8.03 2.74 -22.47
N ILE A 29 -8.43 1.56 -22.01
CA ILE A 29 -7.59 0.72 -21.14
C ILE A 29 -6.30 0.33 -21.87
N ARG A 30 -6.38 -0.18 -23.10
CA ARG A 30 -5.20 -0.55 -23.90
C ARG A 30 -4.24 0.62 -24.08
N ASN A 31 -4.75 1.79 -24.45
CA ASN A 31 -3.94 2.99 -24.66
C ASN A 31 -3.30 3.48 -23.34
N THR A 32 -4.08 3.48 -22.25
CA THR A 32 -3.58 3.85 -20.92
C THR A 32 -2.48 2.89 -20.46
N VAL A 33 -2.64 1.57 -20.67
CA VAL A 33 -1.66 0.54 -20.28
C VAL A 33 -0.40 0.58 -21.15
N ALA A 34 -0.55 0.86 -22.45
CA ALA A 34 0.56 0.94 -23.39
C ALA A 34 1.42 2.20 -23.21
N HIS A 35 0.96 3.19 -22.45
CA HIS A 35 1.70 4.43 -22.23
C HIS A 35 3.03 4.15 -21.50
N PRO A 36 4.19 4.68 -21.95
CA PRO A 36 5.49 4.38 -21.32
C PRO A 36 5.60 4.79 -19.85
N ASN A 37 4.86 5.84 -19.49
CA ASN A 37 4.73 6.34 -18.11
C ASN A 37 3.58 5.69 -17.34
N PHE A 38 2.85 4.76 -17.94
CA PHE A 38 1.88 3.98 -17.21
C PHE A 38 2.61 3.20 -16.13
N ARG A 39 2.24 3.51 -14.90
CA ARG A 39 2.57 2.71 -13.74
C ARG A 39 1.23 2.16 -13.31
N PRO A 40 0.92 0.88 -13.57
CA PRO A 40 -0.29 0.30 -13.00
C PRO A 40 -0.25 0.60 -11.51
N ALA A 41 -1.37 1.00 -10.93
CA ALA A 41 -1.43 1.23 -9.50
C ALA A 41 -0.80 0.00 -8.83
N ASN A 42 0.35 0.19 -8.17
CA ASN A 42 1.11 -0.91 -7.55
C ASN A 42 0.26 -1.66 -6.51
N THR A 43 -0.93 -1.11 -6.20
CA THR A 43 -1.96 -1.54 -5.27
C THR A 43 -3.00 -2.51 -5.84
N MET A 44 -2.99 -2.81 -7.15
CA MET A 44 -4.06 -3.60 -7.82
C MET A 44 -3.66 -4.97 -8.38
N LEU A 45 -2.44 -5.47 -8.14
CA LEU A 45 -2.06 -6.83 -8.55
C LEU A 45 -2.34 -7.85 -7.43
N LEU A 46 -3.58 -7.92 -6.93
CA LEU A 46 -3.99 -8.84 -5.85
C LEU A 46 -3.43 -10.28 -6.02
N PRO A 47 -3.45 -10.88 -7.22
CA PRO A 47 -2.93 -12.25 -7.44
C PRO A 47 -1.45 -12.43 -7.09
N LEU A 48 -0.65 -11.35 -7.05
CA LEU A 48 0.77 -11.41 -6.71
C LEU A 48 1.03 -11.42 -5.19
N TYR A 49 0.05 -10.99 -4.39
CA TYR A 49 0.25 -10.77 -2.96
C TYR A 49 -0.61 -11.71 -2.11
N ASP A 50 -1.90 -11.89 -2.44
CA ASP A 50 -2.81 -12.67 -1.61
C ASP A 50 -3.64 -13.67 -2.43
N LEU A 51 -3.64 -14.91 -1.98
CA LEU A 51 -4.47 -16.00 -2.51
C LEU A 51 -5.57 -16.43 -1.51
N TYR A 52 -5.57 -15.85 -0.30
CA TYR A 52 -6.48 -16.23 0.77
C TYR A 52 -7.51 -15.13 1.01
N THR A 53 -8.76 -15.53 1.22
CA THR A 53 -9.83 -14.57 1.52
C THR A 53 -9.55 -13.91 2.87
N PRO A 54 -9.57 -12.57 2.97
CA PRO A 54 -9.50 -11.87 4.25
C PRO A 54 -10.62 -12.35 5.19
N PRO A 55 -10.39 -12.40 6.51
CA PRO A 55 -11.45 -12.71 7.46
C PRO A 55 -12.61 -11.69 7.33
N GLU A 56 -13.86 -12.14 7.51
CA GLU A 56 -15.06 -11.31 7.33
C GLU A 56 -15.25 -10.28 8.46
N HIS A 57 -15.04 -10.72 9.70
CA HIS A 57 -15.36 -9.93 10.90
C HIS A 57 -14.37 -8.84 11.37
N PRO A 58 -13.14 -8.67 10.84
CA PRO A 58 -12.27 -7.57 11.26
C PRO A 58 -12.94 -6.23 11.00
N TYR A 59 -13.54 -6.03 9.83
CA TYR A 59 -13.96 -4.72 9.32
C TYR A 59 -15.27 -4.17 9.92
N ILE A 60 -15.99 -4.97 10.70
CA ILE A 60 -17.30 -4.60 11.27
C ILE A 60 -17.14 -3.80 12.58
N ARG A 61 -15.96 -3.82 13.21
CA ARG A 61 -15.69 -3.09 14.47
C ARG A 61 -15.12 -1.69 14.22
N ALA A 62 -15.47 -0.72 15.07
CA ALA A 62 -15.18 0.70 14.88
C ALA A 62 -13.68 1.05 14.67
N SER A 63 -12.77 0.42 15.42
CA SER A 63 -11.32 0.62 15.26
C SER A 63 -10.78 0.05 13.94
N SER A 64 -11.44 -0.97 13.41
CA SER A 64 -11.09 -1.61 12.14
C SER A 64 -11.72 -0.88 10.95
N ALA A 65 -12.88 -0.24 11.13
CA ALA A 65 -13.46 0.66 10.12
C ALA A 65 -12.51 1.81 9.80
N TYR A 66 -11.82 2.37 10.80
CA TYR A 66 -10.78 3.37 10.58
C TYR A 66 -9.61 2.83 9.74
N SER A 67 -9.21 1.57 9.97
CA SER A 67 -8.14 0.93 9.21
C SER A 67 -8.58 0.59 7.77
N ALA A 68 -9.86 0.29 7.56
CA ALA A 68 -10.45 0.14 6.22
C ALA A 68 -10.39 1.45 5.44
N VAL A 69 -10.66 2.58 6.10
CA VAL A 69 -10.54 3.91 5.52
C VAL A 69 -9.08 4.19 5.11
N VAL A 70 -8.11 3.86 5.98
CA VAL A 70 -6.68 3.96 5.64
C VAL A 70 -6.36 3.14 4.38
N GLN A 71 -6.82 1.89 4.32
CA GLN A 71 -6.60 1.01 3.17
C GLN A 71 -7.22 1.56 1.89
N LEU A 72 -8.47 2.04 1.96
CA LEU A 72 -9.17 2.61 0.82
C LEU A 72 -8.40 3.81 0.27
N TYR A 73 -8.07 4.79 1.13
CA TYR A 73 -7.32 5.97 0.69
C TYR A 73 -5.92 5.61 0.21
N ALA A 74 -5.24 4.66 0.85
CA ALA A 74 -3.92 4.21 0.42
C ALA A 74 -3.97 3.53 -0.97
N ARG A 75 -4.96 2.66 -1.19
CA ARG A 75 -5.16 1.97 -2.48
C ARG A 75 -5.50 2.92 -3.61
N SER A 76 -6.27 3.96 -3.32
CA SER A 76 -6.66 5.01 -4.27
C SER A 76 -5.58 6.06 -4.52
N GLY A 77 -4.42 5.98 -3.84
CA GLY A 77 -3.39 7.03 -3.92
C GLY A 77 -3.85 8.37 -3.34
N GLN A 78 -4.82 8.34 -2.42
CA GLN A 78 -5.46 9.50 -1.84
C GLN A 78 -5.14 9.70 -0.36
N LEU A 79 -4.30 8.84 0.22
CA LEU A 79 -3.88 9.01 1.60
C LEU A 79 -3.09 10.32 1.76
N ASP A 80 -3.50 11.09 2.74
CA ASP A 80 -3.13 12.49 2.92
C ASP A 80 -1.75 12.67 3.57
N CYS A 81 -0.70 12.14 2.92
CA CYS A 81 0.70 12.40 3.30
C CYS A 81 1.24 13.66 2.61
N ALA A 82 2.34 14.20 3.14
CA ALA A 82 2.97 15.43 2.69
C ALA A 82 3.42 15.34 1.23
N TYR A 83 3.90 14.18 0.77
CA TYR A 83 4.21 13.96 -0.63
C TYR A 83 2.97 14.10 -1.53
N THR A 84 1.85 13.45 -1.17
CA THR A 84 0.58 13.56 -1.91
C THR A 84 0.07 15.00 -1.94
N ARG A 85 0.17 15.73 -0.83
CA ARG A 85 -0.21 17.15 -0.76
C ARG A 85 0.68 18.04 -1.61
N PHE A 86 2.00 17.86 -1.52
CA PHE A 86 2.96 18.58 -2.35
C PHE A 86 2.65 18.38 -3.84
N LEU A 87 2.40 17.14 -4.29
CA LEU A 87 2.02 16.88 -5.68
C LEU A 87 0.70 17.54 -6.10
N ARG A 88 -0.24 17.73 -5.17
CA ARG A 88 -1.56 18.32 -5.47
C ARG A 88 -1.56 19.84 -5.46
N PHE A 89 -0.84 20.45 -4.52
CA PHE A 89 -0.98 21.87 -4.20
C PHE A 89 0.34 22.64 -4.28
N GLY A 90 1.49 21.96 -4.15
CA GLY A 90 2.82 22.59 -4.15
C GLY A 90 3.10 23.53 -2.98
N ASP A 91 2.22 23.56 -1.98
CA ASP A 91 2.20 24.56 -0.90
C ASP A 91 2.98 24.14 0.36
N MET A 92 3.51 22.91 0.38
CA MET A 92 4.23 22.37 1.52
C MET A 92 5.41 21.50 1.11
N SER A 93 6.40 21.35 2.01
CA SER A 93 7.51 20.43 1.78
C SER A 93 7.02 18.97 1.70
N PRO A 94 7.54 18.14 0.77
CA PRO A 94 7.23 16.72 0.72
C PRO A 94 7.96 15.89 1.80
N ARG A 95 8.73 16.52 2.69
CA ARG A 95 9.49 15.85 3.77
C ARG A 95 8.58 15.31 4.86
N CYS A 96 9.09 14.30 5.59
CA CYS A 96 8.38 13.64 6.67
C CYS A 96 8.09 14.57 7.86
N LEU A 97 6.80 14.80 8.11
CA LEU A 97 6.24 15.56 9.23
C LEU A 97 6.42 14.84 10.58
N ALA A 98 6.78 13.55 10.56
CA ALA A 98 7.12 12.80 11.76
C ALA A 98 8.57 13.01 12.22
N GLY A 99 9.37 13.81 11.49
CA GLY A 99 10.66 14.32 11.95
C GLY A 99 11.91 13.62 11.40
N CYS A 100 11.79 12.78 10.38
CA CYS A 100 12.94 12.19 9.67
C CYS A 100 13.19 12.85 8.31
N ASP A 101 14.38 12.67 7.76
CA ASP A 101 14.86 13.41 6.59
C ASP A 101 14.54 12.76 5.23
N ASP A 102 13.39 12.08 5.15
CA ASP A 102 12.94 11.35 3.96
C ASP A 102 11.69 11.98 3.34
N LEU A 103 11.40 11.60 2.08
CA LEU A 103 10.13 11.92 1.44
C LEU A 103 8.98 11.17 2.11
N GLU A 104 7.94 11.91 2.46
CA GLU A 104 6.78 11.38 3.16
C GLU A 104 5.78 10.69 2.23
N THR A 105 6.22 9.57 1.66
CA THR A 105 5.34 8.66 0.93
C THR A 105 4.56 7.77 1.91
N MET A 106 3.48 7.14 1.43
CA MET A 106 2.75 6.13 2.21
C MET A 106 3.69 5.00 2.65
N HIS A 107 4.52 4.51 1.72
CA HIS A 107 5.51 3.47 2.01
C HIS A 107 6.47 3.89 3.11
N HIS A 108 6.97 5.13 3.03
CA HIS A 108 7.81 5.67 4.08
C HIS A 108 7.09 5.66 5.44
N ILE A 109 5.88 6.24 5.55
CA ILE A 109 5.14 6.31 6.83
C ILE A 109 4.95 4.92 7.45
N PHE A 110 4.48 3.94 6.65
CA PHE A 110 4.14 2.63 7.19
C PHE A 110 5.35 1.73 7.40
N VAL A 111 6.32 1.73 6.48
CA VAL A 111 7.37 0.70 6.43
C VAL A 111 8.74 1.22 6.87
N LEU A 112 9.12 2.44 6.51
CA LEU A 112 10.50 2.92 6.67
C LEU A 112 10.70 3.92 7.81
N CYS A 113 9.67 4.71 8.15
CA CYS A 113 9.80 5.88 9.01
C CYS A 113 10.23 5.49 10.44
N PRO A 114 11.42 5.90 10.92
CA PRO A 114 11.95 5.46 12.22
C PRO A 114 11.04 5.83 13.41
N SER A 115 10.29 6.93 13.29
CA SER A 115 9.34 7.37 14.32
C SER A 115 8.26 6.32 14.65
N PHE A 116 8.02 5.36 13.75
CA PHE A 116 7.04 4.30 13.92
C PHE A 116 7.66 2.89 14.02
N ASP A 117 8.99 2.76 14.13
CA ASP A 117 9.67 1.46 14.26
C ASP A 117 9.18 0.66 15.46
N HIS A 118 9.00 1.32 16.60
CA HIS A 118 8.50 0.67 17.82
C HIS A 118 7.13 -0.01 17.59
N LEU A 119 6.22 0.63 16.85
CA LEU A 119 4.91 0.06 16.54
C LEU A 119 5.03 -1.18 15.64
N ARG A 120 5.92 -1.13 14.64
CA ARG A 120 6.19 -2.27 13.77
C ARG A 120 6.80 -3.44 14.54
N ASN A 121 7.74 -3.15 15.43
CA ASN A 121 8.38 -4.16 16.28
C ASN A 121 7.39 -4.79 17.25
N ASP A 122 6.55 -4.00 17.92
CA ASP A 122 5.51 -4.51 18.82
C ASP A 122 4.51 -5.41 18.09
N ALA A 123 4.08 -4.99 16.90
CA ALA A 123 3.21 -5.79 16.06
C ALA A 123 3.90 -7.07 15.59
N ALA A 124 5.15 -7.02 15.12
CA ALA A 124 5.90 -8.20 14.70
C ALA A 124 6.08 -9.20 15.87
N ASN A 125 6.35 -8.71 17.08
CA ASN A 125 6.43 -9.52 18.29
C ASN A 125 5.08 -10.18 18.62
N THR A 126 3.97 -9.45 18.46
CA THR A 126 2.61 -9.98 18.64
C THR A 126 2.36 -11.13 17.66
N VAL A 127 2.62 -10.92 16.36
CA VAL A 127 2.43 -11.96 15.34
C VAL A 127 3.35 -13.15 15.61
N HIS A 128 4.60 -12.92 16.04
CA HIS A 128 5.56 -13.97 16.36
C HIS A 128 5.06 -14.83 17.54
N MET A 129 4.60 -14.19 18.61
CA MET A 129 4.05 -14.90 19.78
C MET A 129 2.80 -15.72 19.41
N GLU A 130 1.86 -15.12 18.70
CA GLU A 130 0.63 -15.81 18.27
C GLU A 130 0.94 -16.97 17.32
N THR A 131 1.85 -16.78 16.37
CA THR A 131 2.30 -17.81 15.44
C THR A 131 2.96 -18.96 16.17
N SER A 132 3.91 -18.67 17.07
CA SER A 132 4.59 -19.67 17.89
C SER A 132 3.60 -20.51 18.68
N LYS A 133 2.63 -19.86 19.35
CA LYS A 133 1.58 -20.54 20.11
C LYS A 133 0.70 -21.43 19.22
N MET A 134 0.31 -20.95 18.04
CA MET A 134 -0.54 -21.73 17.13
C MET A 134 0.20 -22.94 16.54
N LEU A 135 1.48 -22.78 16.21
CA LEU A 135 2.32 -23.87 15.70
C LEU A 135 2.61 -24.90 16.78
N HIS A 136 2.92 -24.46 18.00
CA HIS A 136 3.13 -25.35 19.14
C HIS A 136 1.88 -26.16 19.47
N ASN A 137 0.71 -25.52 19.54
CA ASN A 137 -0.56 -26.19 19.83
C ASN A 137 -1.02 -27.16 18.73
N ALA A 138 -0.41 -27.09 17.55
CA ALA A 138 -0.68 -27.98 16.43
C ALA A 138 0.41 -29.05 16.26
N ASP A 139 1.31 -29.18 17.25
CA ASP A 139 2.41 -30.15 17.27
C ASP A 139 3.26 -30.13 15.98
N VAL A 140 3.45 -28.95 15.40
CA VAL A 140 4.21 -28.79 14.15
C VAL A 140 5.70 -29.01 14.43
N PRO A 141 6.40 -29.85 13.64
CA PRO A 141 7.83 -30.08 13.80
C PRO A 141 8.66 -28.78 13.78
N LEU A 142 9.68 -28.71 14.65
CA LEU A 142 10.55 -27.53 14.75
C LEU A 142 11.21 -27.13 13.43
N SER A 143 11.55 -28.11 12.58
CA SER A 143 12.11 -27.88 11.25
C SER A 143 11.18 -27.07 10.34
N ILE A 144 9.87 -27.18 10.52
CA ILE A 144 8.85 -26.40 9.82
C ILE A 144 8.61 -25.08 10.54
N CYS A 145 8.57 -25.07 11.88
CA CYS A 145 8.33 -23.86 12.67
C CYS A 145 9.38 -22.76 12.47
N ILE A 146 10.66 -23.11 12.36
CA ILE A 146 11.76 -22.15 12.28
C ILE A 146 11.61 -21.18 11.08
N PRO A 147 11.39 -21.66 9.83
CA PRO A 147 11.14 -20.78 8.69
C PRO A 147 9.95 -19.83 8.87
N TRP A 148 8.83 -20.32 9.43
CA TRP A 148 7.64 -19.49 9.72
C TRP A 148 7.98 -18.36 10.70
N LEU A 149 8.64 -18.68 11.80
CA LEU A 149 8.99 -17.69 12.83
C LEU A 149 10.02 -16.67 12.32
N HIS A 150 10.97 -17.08 11.49
CA HIS A 150 11.91 -16.15 10.86
C HIS A 150 11.22 -15.18 9.90
N LEU A 151 10.27 -15.64 9.09
CA LEU A 151 9.46 -14.80 8.22
C LEU A 151 8.68 -13.76 9.03
N VAL A 152 7.96 -14.23 10.07
CA VAL A 152 7.08 -13.37 10.87
C VAL A 152 7.81 -12.22 11.55
N ARG A 153 9.04 -12.43 12.03
CA ARG A 153 9.84 -11.35 12.66
C ARG A 153 10.08 -10.15 11.75
N LYS A 154 10.03 -10.35 10.44
CA LYS A 154 10.33 -9.33 9.44
C LYS A 154 9.13 -9.02 8.54
N ILE A 155 7.93 -9.48 8.90
CA ILE A 155 6.74 -9.43 8.03
C ILE A 155 6.32 -7.99 7.67
N PHE A 156 6.59 -7.02 8.54
CA PHE A 156 6.22 -5.62 8.32
C PHE A 156 7.35 -4.78 7.68
N MET A 157 8.39 -5.42 7.14
CA MET A 157 9.56 -4.76 6.55
C MET A 157 9.80 -5.18 5.10
N ASP A 158 10.50 -4.35 4.35
CA ASP A 158 10.98 -4.67 3.00
C ASP A 158 12.01 -5.81 3.03
N ARG A 159 11.62 -6.95 2.44
CA ARG A 159 12.38 -8.22 2.47
C ARG A 159 11.97 -9.13 1.31
N GLU A 160 12.77 -10.16 1.08
CA GLU A 160 12.61 -11.18 0.03
C GLU A 160 11.28 -11.95 0.02
N HIS A 161 10.58 -12.04 1.14
CA HIS A 161 9.28 -12.69 1.17
C HIS A 161 8.16 -11.84 0.55
N TRP A 162 8.38 -10.53 0.39
CA TRP A 162 7.44 -9.65 -0.29
C TRP A 162 7.70 -9.63 -1.80
N PRO A 163 6.65 -9.60 -2.64
CA PRO A 163 6.83 -9.34 -4.06
C PRO A 163 7.55 -8.02 -4.27
N ARG A 164 8.53 -8.03 -5.18
CA ARG A 164 9.44 -6.89 -5.44
C ARG A 164 10.23 -6.40 -4.22
N HIS A 165 10.31 -7.20 -3.16
CA HIS A 165 10.96 -6.86 -1.89
C HIS A 165 10.31 -5.67 -1.15
N ILE A 166 9.08 -5.29 -1.52
CA ILE A 166 8.38 -4.11 -0.98
C ILE A 166 7.18 -4.55 -0.16
N SER A 167 7.21 -4.22 1.13
CA SER A 167 6.14 -4.49 2.07
C SER A 167 4.94 -3.60 1.82
N GLN A 168 3.76 -4.21 1.74
CA GLN A 168 2.52 -3.50 1.46
C GLN A 168 1.40 -3.87 2.45
N TYR A 169 1.77 -4.34 3.65
CA TYR A 169 0.81 -4.80 4.66
C TYR A 169 -0.30 -3.78 4.99
N TYR A 170 0.02 -2.49 4.88
CA TYR A 170 -0.89 -1.39 5.15
C TYR A 170 -2.04 -1.29 4.13
N LEU A 171 -1.93 -1.99 2.99
CA LEU A 171 -3.02 -2.17 2.03
C LEU A 171 -3.94 -3.35 2.39
N GLY A 172 -3.67 -4.08 3.48
CA GLY A 172 -4.41 -5.28 3.86
C GLY A 172 -4.07 -6.48 2.99
N ILE A 173 -2.80 -6.59 2.61
CA ILE A 173 -2.26 -7.76 1.90
C ILE A 173 -1.15 -8.36 2.73
N LEU A 174 -0.90 -9.65 2.57
CA LEU A 174 0.18 -10.38 3.21
C LEU A 174 1.21 -10.81 2.14
N PRO A 175 2.43 -11.18 2.53
CA PRO A 175 3.35 -11.80 1.58
C PRO A 175 2.87 -13.20 1.22
N PRO A 176 3.16 -13.69 -0.01
CA PRO A 176 2.88 -15.06 -0.38
C PRO A 176 3.66 -16.01 0.54
N LEU A 177 3.01 -17.10 0.95
CA LEU A 177 3.67 -18.12 1.75
C LEU A 177 4.66 -18.91 0.87
N PRO A 178 5.92 -19.07 1.29
CA PRO A 178 6.87 -19.93 0.60
C PRO A 178 6.30 -21.33 0.32
N PRO A 179 6.51 -21.93 -0.86
CA PRO A 179 6.00 -23.27 -1.20
C PRO A 179 6.41 -24.35 -0.19
N ALA A 180 7.62 -24.24 0.38
CA ALA A 180 8.11 -25.13 1.44
C ALA A 180 7.24 -25.14 2.70
N LEU A 181 6.43 -24.10 2.91
CA LEU A 181 5.50 -23.96 4.04
C LEU A 181 4.08 -24.42 3.71
N THR A 182 3.80 -24.74 2.45
CA THR A 182 2.48 -25.14 1.95
C THR A 182 2.46 -26.58 1.41
N THR A 183 3.63 -27.21 1.21
CA THR A 183 3.76 -28.61 0.82
C THR A 183 3.19 -29.57 1.87
N LYS A 184 2.23 -30.39 1.44
CA LYS A 184 1.31 -31.20 2.25
C LYS A 184 2.02 -32.36 2.97
N ALA A 185 2.29 -32.21 4.26
CA ALA A 185 2.35 -33.35 5.18
C ALA A 185 1.05 -33.32 6.02
N SER A 186 0.14 -34.26 5.76
CA SER A 186 -1.22 -34.42 6.33
C SER A 186 -2.38 -33.75 5.58
N PRO A 187 -3.39 -34.51 5.10
CA PRO A 187 -4.56 -33.98 4.38
C PRO A 187 -5.53 -33.13 5.22
N PHE A 188 -5.41 -33.09 6.56
CA PHE A 188 -6.42 -32.48 7.43
C PHE A 188 -5.93 -31.43 8.44
N GLN A 189 -4.64 -31.06 8.43
CA GLN A 189 -4.10 -30.09 9.41
C GLN A 189 -3.38 -28.85 8.82
N SER A 190 -3.16 -28.72 7.52
CA SER A 190 -2.45 -27.56 6.96
C SER A 190 -3.36 -26.35 6.69
N LYS A 191 -4.48 -26.52 5.99
CA LYS A 191 -5.30 -25.38 5.52
C LYS A 191 -5.94 -24.60 6.66
N ARG A 192 -6.53 -25.28 7.65
CA ARG A 192 -7.18 -24.63 8.80
C ARG A 192 -6.18 -23.85 9.65
N LEU A 193 -5.00 -24.42 9.91
CA LEU A 193 -3.94 -23.76 10.67
C LEU A 193 -3.40 -22.55 9.91
N GLN A 194 -3.11 -22.71 8.61
CA GLN A 194 -2.69 -21.61 7.74
C GLN A 194 -3.71 -20.47 7.71
N THR A 195 -5.00 -20.77 7.53
CA THR A 195 -6.06 -19.75 7.57
C THR A 195 -6.07 -19.03 8.92
N ARG A 196 -5.94 -19.74 10.04
CA ARG A 196 -5.88 -19.10 11.37
C ARG A 196 -4.65 -18.20 11.55
N LEU A 197 -3.49 -18.65 11.08
CA LEU A 197 -2.25 -17.86 11.09
C LEU A 197 -2.42 -16.60 10.25
N LEU A 198 -2.80 -16.73 8.98
CA LEU A 198 -3.00 -15.61 8.06
C LEU A 198 -4.07 -14.63 8.58
N HIS A 199 -5.15 -15.12 9.18
CA HIS A 199 -6.16 -14.25 9.81
C HIS A 199 -5.57 -13.44 10.98
N SER A 200 -4.73 -14.05 11.82
CA SER A 200 -4.03 -13.36 12.91
C SER A 200 -3.07 -12.30 12.35
N TRP A 201 -2.30 -12.65 11.32
CA TRP A 201 -1.32 -11.77 10.69
C TRP A 201 -2.00 -10.56 10.06
N HIS A 202 -3.04 -10.82 9.27
CA HIS A 202 -3.86 -9.79 8.63
C HIS A 202 -4.51 -8.86 9.65
N SER A 203 -5.12 -9.43 10.70
CA SER A 203 -5.74 -8.64 11.76
C SER A 203 -4.73 -7.73 12.45
N THR A 204 -3.50 -8.22 12.67
CA THR A 204 -2.43 -7.43 13.27
C THR A 204 -1.92 -6.35 12.31
N ALA A 205 -1.75 -6.68 11.02
CA ALA A 205 -1.37 -5.72 9.97
C ALA A 205 -2.34 -4.54 9.87
N ILE A 206 -3.64 -4.82 9.88
CA ILE A 206 -4.70 -3.81 9.83
C ILE A 206 -4.64 -2.90 11.05
N ARG A 207 -4.56 -3.48 12.24
CA ARG A 207 -4.48 -2.71 13.49
C ARG A 207 -3.21 -1.85 13.54
N LEU A 208 -2.09 -2.38 13.07
CA LEU A 208 -0.84 -1.65 12.95
C LEU A 208 -0.98 -0.45 12.01
N ALA A 209 -1.55 -0.64 10.81
CA ALA A 209 -1.79 0.44 9.87
C ALA A 209 -2.67 1.55 10.47
N GLY A 210 -3.77 1.18 11.12
CA GLY A 210 -4.62 2.14 11.83
C GLY A 210 -3.90 2.89 12.96
N ARG A 211 -3.07 2.19 13.76
CA ARG A 211 -2.29 2.81 14.84
C ARG A 211 -1.23 3.77 14.33
N ILE A 212 -0.45 3.37 13.32
CA ILE A 212 0.57 4.24 12.70
C ILE A 212 -0.11 5.49 12.14
N TRP A 213 -1.18 5.32 11.36
CA TRP A 213 -1.87 6.46 10.75
C TRP A 213 -2.47 7.40 11.80
N GLY A 214 -3.09 6.85 12.86
CA GLY A 214 -3.63 7.64 13.96
C GLY A 214 -2.57 8.45 14.70
N ASN A 215 -1.38 7.87 14.95
CA ASN A 215 -0.27 8.58 15.57
C ASN A 215 0.34 9.62 14.63
N TYR A 216 0.53 9.27 13.35
CA TYR A 216 0.97 10.19 12.32
C TYR A 216 0.07 11.43 12.23
N GLN A 217 -1.26 11.25 12.20
CA GLN A 217 -2.19 12.37 12.15
C GLN A 217 -2.09 13.28 13.37
N LYS A 218 -1.82 12.74 14.56
CA LYS A 218 -1.58 13.54 15.77
C LYS A 218 -0.30 14.37 15.63
N SER A 219 0.80 13.76 15.20
CA SER A 219 2.08 14.44 14.99
C SER A 219 1.96 15.53 13.92
N ALA A 220 1.37 15.20 12.76
CA ALA A 220 1.16 16.15 11.67
C ALA A 220 0.28 17.35 12.09
N ARG A 221 -0.76 17.13 12.92
CA ARG A 221 -1.57 18.22 13.49
C ARG A 221 -0.76 19.11 14.42
N MET A 222 0.14 18.55 15.23
CA MET A 222 1.01 19.34 16.12
C MET A 222 2.00 20.18 15.31
N THR A 223 2.66 19.59 14.31
CA THR A 223 3.60 20.32 13.42
C THR A 223 2.89 21.45 12.68
N ARG A 224 1.65 21.23 12.20
CA ARG A 224 0.84 22.27 11.53
C ARG A 224 0.35 23.37 12.49
N ARG A 225 0.05 23.05 13.75
CA ARG A 225 -0.35 24.04 14.76
C ARG A 225 0.83 24.83 15.33
N GLY A 226 2.00 24.21 15.47
CA GLY A 226 3.24 24.86 15.90
C GLY A 226 3.78 25.88 14.90
N GLY A 227 3.49 25.71 13.60
CA GLY A 227 3.86 26.66 12.54
C GLY A 227 3.07 27.98 12.54
N LEU A 228 1.98 28.08 13.30
CA LEU A 228 1.17 29.31 13.42
C LEU A 228 1.58 30.21 14.59
N ALA A 229 2.57 29.81 15.39
CA ALA A 229 3.10 30.59 16.53
C ALA A 229 4.46 31.25 16.24
N SER A 230 4.86 31.38 14.98
CA SER A 230 6.01 32.21 14.59
C SER A 230 5.49 33.54 14.08
N LYS A 231 5.74 34.61 14.84
CA LYS A 231 5.43 36.00 14.51
C LYS A 231 5.83 36.35 13.07
N SER A 232 4.94 37.12 12.44
CA SER A 232 5.14 37.95 11.25
C SER A 232 6.60 38.35 10.98
N GLN A 233 7.26 37.65 10.07
CA GLN A 233 8.19 38.25 9.12
C GLN A 233 7.85 37.66 7.76
N ARG A 234 7.35 38.50 6.83
CA ARG A 234 7.26 38.13 5.42
C ARG A 234 8.68 37.77 4.95
N PRO A 235 8.95 36.53 4.50
CA PRO A 235 10.22 36.27 3.85
C PRO A 235 10.23 37.08 2.54
N SER A 236 11.26 37.90 2.37
CA SER A 236 11.63 38.46 1.07
C SER A 236 11.81 37.28 0.11
N ILE A 237 10.89 37.15 -0.84
CA ILE A 237 10.98 36.15 -1.91
C ILE A 237 12.17 36.57 -2.77
N LYS A 238 13.34 36.00 -2.49
CA LYS A 238 14.43 35.97 -3.48
C LYS A 238 14.12 34.82 -4.43
N PRO A 239 14.00 35.07 -5.74
CA PRO A 239 13.77 34.00 -6.71
C PRO A 239 14.95 33.02 -6.64
N ILE A 240 14.64 31.75 -6.39
CA ILE A 240 15.60 30.66 -6.50
C ILE A 240 15.79 30.43 -7.99
N ALA A 241 16.98 30.72 -8.52
CA ALA A 241 17.33 30.40 -9.89
C ALA A 241 17.27 28.87 -10.06
N VAL A 242 16.44 28.42 -10.99
CA VAL A 242 16.37 27.01 -11.40
C VAL A 242 17.73 26.65 -12.00
N PRO A 243 18.39 25.57 -11.55
CA PRO A 243 19.60 25.06 -12.19
C PRO A 243 19.36 24.84 -13.68
N SER A 244 20.28 25.30 -14.53
CA SER A 244 20.11 25.36 -15.99
C SER A 244 19.72 24.02 -16.63
N PHE A 245 20.06 22.88 -16.03
CA PHE A 245 19.70 21.56 -16.54
C PHE A 245 18.21 21.18 -16.38
N LEU A 246 17.44 21.94 -15.59
CA LEU A 246 15.98 21.74 -15.41
C LEU A 246 15.14 22.67 -16.30
N ALA A 247 15.75 23.65 -16.96
CA ALA A 247 15.05 24.59 -17.83
C ALA A 247 14.48 23.91 -19.09
N ASP A 248 15.12 22.84 -19.55
CA ASP A 248 14.73 22.12 -20.77
C ASP A 248 13.56 21.14 -20.58
N ILE A 249 13.10 20.93 -19.33
CA ILE A 249 12.10 19.90 -18.98
C ILE A 249 10.70 20.51 -18.77
N ILE A 250 10.57 21.83 -18.71
CA ILE A 250 9.27 22.50 -18.51
C ILE A 250 8.77 23.02 -19.87
N PRO A 251 7.71 22.44 -20.45
CA PRO A 251 7.07 23.02 -21.63
C PRO A 251 6.50 24.39 -21.22
N GLN A 252 6.88 25.42 -21.96
CA GLN A 252 6.37 26.78 -21.79
C GLN A 252 4.84 26.78 -21.95
N LEU A 253 4.13 27.05 -20.86
CA LEU A 253 2.75 27.52 -20.84
C LEU A 253 2.75 29.03 -20.58
#